data_AF-A0A931V475-F1
#
_entry.id   AF-A0A931V475-F1
#
_cell.length_a   1.000
_cell.length_b   1.000
_cell.length_c   1.000
_cell.angle_alpha   90.00
_cell.angle_beta   90.00
_cell.angle_gamma   90.00
#
_symmetry.space_group_name_H-M   'P 1'
#
loop_
_entity.id
_entity.type
_entity.pdbx_description
1 polymer ?
#
loop_
_entity_poly.entity_id
_entity_poly.type
_entity_poly.pdbx_seq_one_letter_code
_entity_poly.pdbx_strand_id
1 'polypeptide(L)'
;MTGTIIVVVVAALVVLLIVVALRSRGGTQLESLHAERRHDWEKSLNDAHEEALLRGVEAWRDRGHDLLLHHEGAKLDVLEPPMVVSLYALAEAFGRRDARDEIAGELLDRWAAQEEPAAALHLRRDALPPSATMGVEKLVSRARAAIDAARADTSGIEHASADDRRGVLELTVKADGPTNTVVIDLGRAAETIQRKQDDGDETPWADLANAELRGAVARDAEGVLWMRPPSAAERAMALGVIERAP
;
A
#
# COMPACT_ATOMS: atom_id res chain seq x y z
N MET A 1 -18.32 -45.87 28.67
CA MET A 1 -17.21 -45.42 27.78
C MET A 1 -17.70 -44.88 26.42
N THR A 2 -18.97 -44.52 26.26
CA THR A 2 -19.51 -43.98 25.00
C THR A 2 -19.80 -42.48 25.05
N GLY A 3 -20.04 -41.91 26.24
CA GLY A 3 -20.30 -40.48 26.41
C GLY A 3 -19.08 -39.58 26.19
N THR A 4 -17.89 -40.02 26.62
CA THR A 4 -16.66 -39.22 26.51
C THR A 4 -16.18 -39.08 25.07
N ILE A 5 -16.39 -40.11 24.24
CA ILE A 5 -15.99 -40.09 22.81
C ILE A 5 -16.88 -39.12 22.02
N ILE A 6 -18.18 -39.07 22.30
CA ILE A 6 -19.12 -38.16 21.63
C ILE A 6 -18.77 -36.69 21.96
N VAL A 7 -18.42 -36.39 23.21
CA VAL A 7 -18.04 -35.02 23.62
C VAL A 7 -16.74 -34.58 22.95
N VAL A 8 -15.75 -35.47 22.82
CA VAL A 8 -14.47 -35.14 22.16
C VAL A 8 -14.64 -34.90 20.66
N VAL A 9 -15.48 -35.68 19.98
CA VAL A 9 -15.74 -35.50 18.54
C VAL A 9 -16.51 -34.21 18.26
N VAL A 10 -17.51 -33.88 19.09
CA VAL A 10 -18.27 -32.62 18.96
C VAL A 10 -17.38 -31.41 19.26
N ALA A 11 -16.53 -31.47 20.29
CA ALA A 11 -15.60 -30.39 20.60
C ALA A 11 -14.59 -30.16 19.47
N ALA A 12 -14.04 -31.23 18.88
CA ALA A 12 -13.13 -31.13 17.75
C ALA A 12 -13.80 -30.53 16.50
N LEU A 13 -15.07 -30.88 16.24
CA LEU A 13 -15.82 -30.34 15.11
C LEU A 13 -16.16 -28.86 15.29
N VAL A 14 -16.48 -28.43 16.51
CA VAL A 14 -16.72 -27.02 16.85
C VAL A 14 -15.44 -26.20 16.72
N VAL A 15 -14.31 -26.70 17.21
CA VAL A 15 -13.01 -26.02 17.04
C VAL A 15 -12.62 -25.94 15.56
N LEU A 16 -12.85 -27.00 14.77
CA LEU A 16 -12.59 -26.98 13.33
C LEU A 16 -13.50 -25.99 12.60
N LEU A 17 -14.78 -25.92 12.94
CA LEU A 17 -15.73 -24.94 12.38
C LEU A 17 -15.37 -23.51 12.78
N ILE A 18 -14.90 -23.27 14.00
CA ILE A 18 -14.40 -21.97 14.46
C ILE A 18 -13.12 -21.59 13.72
N VAL A 19 -12.16 -22.51 13.55
CA VAL A 19 -10.92 -22.27 12.81
C VAL A 19 -11.20 -22.02 11.34
N VAL A 20 -12.14 -22.75 10.72
CA VAL A 20 -12.54 -22.53 9.33
C VAL A 20 -13.31 -21.21 9.18
N ALA A 21 -14.17 -20.85 10.14
CA ALA A 21 -14.89 -19.57 10.14
C ALA A 21 -13.96 -18.36 10.41
N LEU A 22 -12.91 -18.54 11.22
CA LEU A 22 -11.85 -17.55 11.44
C LEU A 22 -10.88 -17.47 10.25
N ARG A 23 -10.71 -18.57 9.51
CA ARG A 23 -9.87 -18.59 8.31
C ARG A 23 -10.62 -18.07 7.07
N SER A 24 -11.95 -18.23 7.02
CA SER A 24 -12.80 -17.66 5.98
C SER A 24 -13.19 -16.21 6.24
N ARG A 25 -13.12 -15.75 7.50
CA ARG A 25 -13.08 -14.34 7.88
C ARG A 25 -11.63 -13.93 8.09
N GLY A 26 -10.87 -13.73 7.02
CA GLY A 26 -9.47 -13.28 7.06
C GLY A 26 -9.27 -11.89 7.66
N GLY A 27 -9.80 -11.64 8.86
CA GLY A 27 -9.51 -10.50 9.69
C GLY A 27 -8.36 -10.89 10.61
N THR A 28 -7.18 -10.37 10.29
CA THR A 28 -6.18 -10.09 11.31
C THR A 28 -6.89 -9.32 12.42
N GLN A 29 -7.06 -9.98 13.56
CA GLN A 29 -7.54 -9.36 14.78
C GLN A 29 -6.59 -8.19 15.04
N LEU A 30 -7.08 -6.95 14.98
CA LEU A 30 -6.32 -5.78 15.41
C LEU A 30 -5.88 -6.06 16.85
N GLU A 31 -4.60 -6.34 17.05
CA GLU A 31 -4.02 -6.46 18.39
C GLU A 31 -4.43 -5.22 19.18
N SER A 32 -4.83 -5.40 20.44
CA SER A 32 -5.32 -4.33 21.28
C SER A 32 -4.36 -3.14 21.27
N LEU A 33 -4.84 -2.01 20.73
CA LEU A 33 -4.15 -0.73 20.48
C LEU A 33 -3.74 0.03 21.76
N HIS A 34 -3.57 -0.66 22.89
CA HIS A 34 -3.02 -0.09 24.13
C HIS A 34 -1.52 -0.41 24.30
N ALA A 35 -0.91 -1.08 23.32
CA ALA A 35 0.54 -1.19 23.26
C ALA A 35 1.12 0.18 22.88
N GLU A 36 2.07 0.67 23.69
CA GLU A 36 3.00 1.78 23.43
C GLU A 36 2.99 2.27 21.97
N ARG A 37 2.65 3.54 21.70
CA ARG A 37 2.62 4.11 20.33
C ARG A 37 3.93 3.81 19.59
N ARG A 38 3.90 2.78 18.75
CA ARG A 38 5.11 2.24 18.11
C ARG A 38 5.42 2.98 16.83
N HIS A 39 4.41 3.62 16.22
CA HIS A 39 4.53 4.16 14.87
C HIS A 39 4.46 5.69 14.87
N ASP A 40 5.28 6.36 14.05
CA ASP A 40 5.37 7.83 14.12
C ASP A 40 4.08 8.52 13.65
N TRP A 41 3.23 7.87 12.87
CA TRP A 41 1.92 8.40 12.50
C TRP A 41 0.97 8.44 13.71
N GLU A 42 1.04 7.47 14.63
CA GLU A 42 0.24 7.45 15.87
C GLU A 42 0.64 8.61 16.78
N LYS A 43 1.93 9.00 16.78
CA LYS A 43 2.43 10.14 17.55
C LYS A 43 1.87 11.48 17.09
N SER A 44 1.30 11.56 15.88
CA SER A 44 0.63 12.77 15.38
C SER A 44 -0.79 12.94 15.95
N LEU A 45 -1.33 11.90 16.59
CA LEU A 45 -2.67 11.88 17.19
C LEU A 45 -2.58 11.94 18.72
N ASN A 46 -3.63 12.43 19.36
CA ASN A 46 -3.87 12.16 20.78
C ASN A 46 -4.79 10.95 20.93
N ASP A 47 -4.94 10.42 22.15
CA ASP A 47 -5.62 9.15 22.40
C ASP A 47 -7.06 9.15 21.86
N ALA A 48 -7.78 10.27 22.03
CA ALA A 48 -9.14 10.43 21.53
C ALA A 48 -9.20 10.44 20.00
N HIS A 49 -8.22 11.06 19.33
CA HIS A 49 -8.18 11.07 17.86
C HIS A 49 -7.77 9.73 17.28
N GLU A 50 -6.83 9.05 17.92
CA GLU A 50 -6.39 7.72 17.52
C GLU A 50 -7.54 6.72 17.63
N GLU A 51 -8.25 6.71 18.76
CA GLU A 51 -9.42 5.87 18.95
C GLU A 51 -10.52 6.18 17.94
N ALA A 52 -10.86 7.47 17.76
CA ALA A 52 -11.89 7.88 16.82
C ALA A 52 -11.51 7.56 15.37
N LEU A 53 -10.24 7.74 14.98
CA LEU A 53 -9.75 7.39 13.66
C LEU A 53 -9.96 5.91 13.38
N LEU A 54 -9.54 5.05 14.32
CA LEU A 54 -9.60 3.60 14.15
C LEU A 54 -11.04 3.09 14.14
N ARG A 55 -11.91 3.62 15.02
CA ARG A 55 -13.35 3.34 14.98
C ARG A 55 -13.99 3.79 13.67
N GLY A 56 -13.55 4.92 13.13
CA GLY A 56 -14.03 5.42 11.84
C GLY A 56 -13.61 4.58 10.64
N VAL A 57 -12.36 4.11 10.62
CA VAL A 57 -11.86 3.16 9.60
C VAL A 57 -12.61 1.82 9.71
N GLU A 58 -12.85 1.34 10.92
CA GLU A 58 -13.63 0.12 11.17
C GLU A 58 -15.09 0.27 10.72
N ALA A 59 -15.75 1.38 11.06
CA ALA A 59 -17.10 1.67 10.60
C ALA A 59 -17.18 1.79 9.06
N TRP A 60 -16.13 2.30 8.41
CA TRP A 60 -16.03 2.33 6.96
C TRP A 60 -15.93 0.92 6.37
N ARG A 61 -15.08 0.05 6.94
CA ARG A 61 -15.02 -1.37 6.56
C ARG A 61 -16.38 -2.07 6.71
N ASP A 62 -17.04 -1.84 7.83
CA ASP A 62 -18.33 -2.47 8.17
C ASP A 62 -19.47 -2.02 7.23
N ARG A 63 -19.30 -0.90 6.49
CA ARG A 63 -20.19 -0.49 5.39
C ARG A 63 -20.01 -1.31 4.09
N GLY A 64 -19.11 -2.29 4.09
CA GLY A 64 -18.89 -3.21 2.97
C GLY A 64 -17.62 -2.92 2.16
N HIS A 65 -16.75 -2.02 2.62
CA HIS A 65 -15.46 -1.77 1.99
C HIS A 65 -14.41 -2.79 2.48
N ASP A 66 -13.72 -3.46 1.56
CA ASP A 66 -12.65 -4.38 1.91
C ASP A 66 -11.31 -3.64 2.00
N LEU A 67 -10.64 -3.76 3.15
CA LEU A 67 -9.41 -3.04 3.46
C LEU A 67 -8.46 -3.85 4.34
N LEU A 68 -7.16 -3.62 4.13
CA LEU A 68 -6.06 -4.21 4.89
C LEU A 68 -5.22 -3.10 5.50
N LEU A 69 -5.12 -3.10 6.83
CA LEU A 69 -4.29 -2.16 7.58
C LEU A 69 -2.88 -2.73 7.79
N HIS A 70 -1.87 -2.01 7.31
CA HIS A 70 -0.46 -2.35 7.45
C HIS A 70 0.24 -1.36 8.38
N HIS A 71 0.23 -1.65 9.69
CA HIS A 71 0.78 -0.77 10.73
C HIS A 71 2.26 -0.43 10.50
N GLU A 72 3.11 -1.44 10.25
CA GLU A 72 4.56 -1.26 10.04
C GLU A 72 4.89 -0.43 8.79
N GLY A 73 4.08 -0.58 7.74
CA GLY A 73 4.21 0.19 6.50
C GLY A 73 3.49 1.54 6.52
N ALA A 74 2.82 1.89 7.62
CA ALA A 74 1.97 3.07 7.76
C ALA A 74 0.98 3.25 6.58
N LYS A 75 0.38 2.14 6.14
CA LYS A 75 -0.38 2.04 4.89
C LYS A 75 -1.74 1.38 5.12
N LEU A 76 -2.76 1.86 4.43
CA LEU A 76 -4.07 1.23 4.34
C LEU A 76 -4.33 0.86 2.87
N ASP A 77 -4.41 -0.44 2.59
CA ASP A 77 -4.78 -0.95 1.27
C ASP A 77 -6.30 -1.12 1.21
N VAL A 78 -6.95 -0.50 0.25
CA VAL A 78 -8.39 -0.66 -0.05
C VAL A 78 -8.51 -1.46 -1.33
N LEU A 79 -9.33 -2.51 -1.32
CA LEU A 79 -9.45 -3.40 -2.47
C LEU A 79 -10.52 -2.91 -3.46
N GLU A 80 -11.58 -2.26 -2.97
CA GLU A 80 -12.68 -1.75 -3.79
C GLU A 80 -13.14 -0.34 -3.33
N PRO A 81 -12.87 0.72 -4.13
CA PRO A 81 -12.00 0.73 -5.31
C PRO A 81 -10.53 0.48 -4.94
N PRO A 82 -9.71 -0.10 -5.84
CA PRO A 82 -8.33 -0.44 -5.53
C PRO A 82 -7.50 0.83 -5.30
N MET A 83 -7.17 1.12 -4.04
CA MET A 83 -6.35 2.28 -3.68
C MET A 83 -5.44 1.99 -2.49
N VAL A 84 -4.39 2.80 -2.37
CA VAL A 84 -3.45 2.78 -1.25
C VAL A 84 -3.51 4.12 -0.55
N VAL A 85 -3.74 4.14 0.76
CA VAL A 85 -3.87 5.35 1.55
C VAL A 85 -2.70 5.46 2.54
N SER A 86 -2.10 6.64 2.64
CA SER A 86 -1.10 6.92 3.68
C SER A 86 -1.79 7.11 5.04
N LEU A 87 -1.37 6.35 6.05
CA LEU A 87 -1.85 6.54 7.42
C LEU A 87 -1.38 7.86 8.02
N TYR A 88 -0.21 8.39 7.63
CA TYR A 88 0.22 9.72 8.07
C TYR A 88 -0.67 10.81 7.52
N ALA A 89 -1.00 10.75 6.23
CA ALA A 89 -1.87 11.75 5.61
C ALA A 89 -3.30 11.67 6.18
N LEU A 90 -3.77 10.45 6.47
CA LEU A 90 -5.05 10.23 7.15
C LEU A 90 -5.05 10.78 8.57
N ALA A 91 -4.04 10.45 9.35
CA ALA A 91 -3.89 10.94 10.72
C ALA A 91 -3.76 12.47 10.75
N GLU A 92 -2.98 13.08 9.86
CA GLU A 92 -2.83 14.53 9.79
C GLU A 92 -4.14 15.23 9.38
N ALA A 93 -4.84 14.70 8.36
CA ALA A 93 -6.11 15.27 7.93
C ALA A 93 -7.20 15.13 9.01
N PHE A 94 -7.19 14.02 9.74
CA PHE A 94 -8.09 13.75 10.85
C PHE A 94 -7.78 14.64 12.07
N GLY A 95 -6.51 14.75 12.46
CA GLY A 95 -6.04 15.53 13.61
C GLY A 95 -6.28 17.05 13.51
N ARG A 96 -6.60 17.55 12.31
CA ARG A 96 -7.02 18.95 12.08
C ARG A 96 -8.51 19.20 12.37
N ARG A 97 -9.25 18.17 12.81
CA ARG A 97 -10.70 18.20 13.06
C ARG A 97 -10.98 17.80 14.51
N ASP A 98 -12.23 17.93 14.94
CA ASP A 98 -12.67 17.34 16.21
C ASP A 98 -12.55 15.81 16.14
N ALA A 99 -12.14 15.16 17.23
CA ALA A 99 -12.12 13.69 17.30
C ALA A 99 -13.54 13.12 17.25
N ARG A 100 -13.95 12.62 16.07
CA ARG A 100 -15.22 11.92 15.87
C ARG A 100 -15.05 10.80 14.87
N ASP A 101 -15.68 9.67 15.16
CA ASP A 101 -15.44 8.43 14.43
C ASP A 101 -15.90 8.55 12.97
N GLU A 102 -16.98 9.30 12.68
CA GLU A 102 -17.49 9.48 11.32
C GLU A 102 -16.49 10.15 10.36
N ILE A 103 -15.56 10.95 10.90
CA ILE A 103 -14.66 11.77 10.09
C ILE A 103 -13.67 10.94 9.29
N ALA A 104 -13.21 9.80 9.82
CA ALA A 104 -12.27 8.95 9.10
C ALA A 104 -12.95 8.32 7.88
N GLY A 105 -14.16 7.81 8.06
CA GLY A 105 -14.97 7.27 6.97
C GLY A 105 -15.30 8.33 5.91
N GLU A 106 -15.64 9.56 6.32
CA GLU A 106 -15.85 10.67 5.38
C GLU A 106 -14.59 11.08 4.61
N LEU A 107 -13.41 11.00 5.23
CA LEU A 107 -12.14 11.26 4.56
C LEU A 107 -11.85 10.19 3.51
N LEU A 108 -12.06 8.92 3.85
CA LEU A 108 -11.90 7.79 2.94
C LEU A 108 -12.90 7.85 1.79
N ASP A 109 -14.19 8.10 2.06
CA ASP A 109 -15.21 8.30 1.02
C ASP A 109 -14.82 9.43 0.06
N ARG A 110 -14.30 10.54 0.61
CA ARG A 110 -13.86 11.68 -0.20
C ARG A 110 -12.65 11.33 -1.07
N TRP A 111 -11.67 10.63 -0.54
CA TRP A 111 -10.48 10.23 -1.30
C TRP A 111 -10.80 9.16 -2.35
N ALA A 112 -11.68 8.22 -2.05
CA ALA A 112 -12.19 7.24 -3.00
C ALA A 112 -12.93 7.90 -4.18
N ALA A 113 -13.62 9.02 -3.94
CA ALA A 113 -14.35 9.77 -4.96
C ALA A 113 -13.49 10.77 -5.76
N GLN A 114 -12.29 11.11 -5.28
CA GLN A 114 -11.36 11.98 -6.00
C GLN A 114 -10.52 11.15 -6.96
N GLU A 115 -10.32 11.62 -8.19
CA GLU A 115 -9.49 10.89 -9.16
C GLU A 115 -8.05 10.70 -8.64
N GLU A 116 -7.48 11.73 -7.99
CA GLU A 116 -6.07 11.73 -7.56
C GLU A 116 -5.86 12.55 -6.26
N PRO A 117 -6.27 12.04 -5.10
CA PRO A 117 -6.00 12.69 -3.82
C PRO A 117 -4.50 12.59 -3.49
N ALA A 118 -3.88 13.68 -3.02
CA ALA A 118 -2.48 13.66 -2.60
C ALA A 118 -2.16 12.63 -1.49
N ALA A 119 -3.18 12.16 -0.77
CA ALA A 119 -3.08 11.21 0.34
C ALA A 119 -3.36 9.75 -0.05
N ALA A 120 -3.82 9.49 -1.27
CA ALA A 120 -4.12 8.14 -1.72
C ALA A 120 -3.73 7.90 -3.19
N LEU A 121 -3.25 6.70 -3.47
CA LEU A 121 -2.89 6.23 -4.79
C LEU A 121 -3.94 5.26 -5.30
N HIS A 122 -4.74 5.70 -6.28
CA HIS A 122 -5.65 4.81 -7.01
C HIS A 122 -4.86 3.92 -7.96
N LEU A 123 -5.02 2.61 -7.85
CA LEU A 123 -4.31 1.63 -8.65
C LEU A 123 -5.11 1.33 -9.92
N ARG A 124 -4.50 1.57 -11.09
CA ARG A 124 -5.23 1.52 -12.37
C ARG A 124 -5.34 0.14 -13.02
N ARG A 125 -4.78 -0.91 -12.41
CA ARG A 125 -4.57 -2.19 -13.10
C ARG A 125 -5.82 -2.78 -13.76
N ASP A 126 -6.99 -2.68 -13.12
CA ASP A 126 -8.23 -3.26 -13.63
C ASP A 126 -8.91 -2.41 -14.71
N ALA A 127 -8.45 -1.17 -14.90
CA ALA A 127 -8.93 -0.24 -15.92
C ALA A 127 -8.02 -0.17 -17.16
N LEU A 128 -6.95 -0.97 -17.22
CA LEU A 128 -5.97 -0.91 -18.31
C LEU A 128 -6.46 -1.62 -19.58
N PRO A 129 -6.17 -1.05 -20.77
CA PRO A 129 -6.35 -1.79 -22.03
C PRO A 129 -5.37 -2.98 -22.10
N PRO A 130 -5.69 -4.06 -22.84
CA PRO A 130 -4.85 -5.25 -22.94
C PRO A 130 -3.39 -4.98 -23.35
N SER A 131 -3.16 -3.95 -24.19
CA SER A 131 -1.81 -3.52 -24.59
C SER A 131 -0.99 -3.01 -23.41
N ALA A 132 -1.60 -2.24 -22.49
CA ALA A 132 -0.95 -1.74 -21.29
C ALA A 132 -0.78 -2.83 -20.21
N THR A 133 -1.64 -3.86 -20.17
CA THR A 133 -1.50 -5.00 -19.26
C THR A 133 -0.16 -5.73 -19.45
N MET A 134 0.26 -5.95 -20.71
CA MET A 134 1.58 -6.50 -21.02
C MET A 134 2.73 -5.58 -20.55
N GLY A 135 2.52 -4.26 -20.61
CA GLY A 135 3.46 -3.28 -20.06
C GLY A 135 3.65 -3.43 -18.55
N VAL A 136 2.56 -3.69 -17.80
CA VAL A 136 2.64 -3.92 -16.35
C VAL A 136 3.45 -5.16 -16.01
N GLU A 137 3.24 -6.28 -16.70
CA GLU A 137 4.01 -7.50 -16.45
C GLU A 137 5.51 -7.30 -16.71
N LYS A 138 5.86 -6.57 -17.79
CA LYS A 138 7.25 -6.19 -18.07
C LYS A 138 7.81 -5.28 -16.98
N LEU A 139 7.06 -4.29 -16.50
CA LEU A 139 7.48 -3.41 -15.42
C LEU A 139 7.65 -4.15 -14.10
N VAL A 140 6.76 -5.07 -13.76
CA VAL A 140 6.89 -5.92 -12.55
C VAL A 140 8.14 -6.79 -12.66
N SER A 141 8.36 -7.45 -13.79
CA SER A 141 9.56 -8.27 -14.00
C SER A 141 10.84 -7.43 -13.91
N ARG A 142 10.84 -6.24 -14.51
CA ARG A 142 11.93 -5.26 -14.41
C ARG A 142 12.18 -4.84 -12.96
N ALA A 143 11.12 -4.48 -12.23
CA ALA A 143 11.21 -4.05 -10.84
C ALA A 143 11.75 -5.17 -9.94
N ARG A 144 11.33 -6.43 -10.13
CA ARG A 144 11.89 -7.59 -9.41
C ARG A 144 13.39 -7.73 -9.64
N ALA A 145 13.84 -7.64 -10.90
CA ALA A 145 15.27 -7.70 -11.22
C ALA A 145 16.06 -6.53 -10.57
N ALA A 146 15.48 -5.32 -10.57
CA ALA A 146 16.07 -4.15 -9.93
C ALA A 146 16.19 -4.31 -8.41
N ILE A 147 15.15 -4.87 -7.77
CA ILE A 147 15.14 -5.19 -6.33
C ILE A 147 16.22 -6.22 -6.01
N ASP A 148 16.33 -7.29 -6.80
CA ASP A 148 17.32 -8.34 -6.60
C ASP A 148 18.75 -7.77 -6.73
N ALA A 149 18.99 -6.92 -7.72
CA ALA A 149 20.26 -6.20 -7.88
C ALA A 149 20.52 -5.19 -6.76
N ALA A 150 19.47 -4.58 -6.20
CA ALA A 150 19.59 -3.64 -5.08
C ALA A 150 19.97 -4.33 -3.76
N ARG A 151 19.38 -5.49 -3.48
CA ARG A 151 19.61 -6.26 -2.24
C ARG A 151 21.06 -6.72 -2.07
N ALA A 152 21.80 -6.86 -3.16
CA ALA A 152 23.21 -7.22 -3.11
C ALA A 152 24.12 -6.09 -2.57
N ASP A 153 23.72 -4.82 -2.75
CA ASP A 153 24.66 -3.70 -2.76
C ASP A 153 24.14 -2.43 -2.04
N THR A 154 22.91 -2.41 -1.51
CA THR A 154 22.31 -1.21 -0.90
C THR A 154 22.03 -1.40 0.59
N SER A 155 22.80 -0.73 1.45
CA SER A 155 22.41 -0.48 2.83
C SER A 155 21.20 0.47 2.87
N GLY A 156 20.13 0.10 3.58
CA GLY A 156 18.98 0.98 3.81
C GLY A 156 17.69 0.63 3.08
N ILE A 157 17.61 -0.48 2.34
CA ILE A 157 16.33 -1.03 1.87
C ILE A 157 15.87 -2.11 2.87
N GLU A 158 14.81 -1.82 3.62
CA GLU A 158 14.26 -2.73 4.64
C GLU A 158 13.26 -3.72 4.04
N HIS A 159 12.45 -3.23 3.09
CA HIS A 159 11.51 -4.06 2.34
C HIS A 159 11.46 -3.57 0.90
N ALA A 160 11.28 -4.50 -0.03
CA ALA A 160 11.05 -4.18 -1.42
C ALA A 160 10.27 -5.32 -2.07
N SER A 161 9.19 -4.98 -2.77
CA SER A 161 8.34 -5.94 -3.47
C SER A 161 7.73 -5.34 -4.74
N ALA A 162 7.43 -6.21 -5.69
CA ALA A 162 6.69 -5.86 -6.90
C ALA A 162 5.58 -6.88 -7.11
N ASP A 163 4.35 -6.39 -7.04
CA ASP A 163 3.11 -7.17 -7.03
C ASP A 163 2.47 -7.03 -8.42
N ASP A 164 2.61 -8.09 -9.24
CA ASP A 164 1.58 -8.41 -10.24
C ASP A 164 0.28 -8.69 -9.48
N ARG A 165 -0.92 -8.76 -10.03
CA ARG A 165 -2.21 -8.62 -9.33
C ARG A 165 -2.58 -7.19 -8.99
N ARG A 166 -1.73 -6.41 -8.33
CA ARG A 166 -2.01 -4.98 -8.06
C ARG A 166 -1.34 -4.03 -9.04
N GLY A 167 -0.25 -4.48 -9.68
CA GLY A 167 0.53 -3.64 -10.59
C GLY A 167 1.28 -2.55 -9.85
N VAL A 168 1.92 -2.90 -8.73
CA VAL A 168 2.56 -1.92 -7.84
C VAL A 168 3.99 -2.32 -7.50
N LEU A 169 4.86 -1.31 -7.39
CA LEU A 169 6.20 -1.43 -6.80
C LEU A 169 6.19 -0.73 -5.44
N GLU A 170 6.58 -1.45 -4.40
CA GLU A 170 6.70 -0.95 -3.04
C GLU A 170 8.15 -1.04 -2.58
N LEU A 171 8.68 0.08 -2.07
CA LEU A 171 10.03 0.17 -1.50
C LEU A 171 9.95 0.83 -0.12
N THR A 172 10.39 0.11 0.90
CA THR A 172 10.58 0.64 2.26
C THR A 172 12.06 0.92 2.48
N VAL A 173 12.37 2.19 2.66
CA VAL A 173 13.72 2.73 2.79
C VAL A 173 13.97 3.23 4.21
N LYS A 174 15.24 3.19 4.62
CA LYS A 174 15.75 3.66 5.90
C LYS A 174 17.06 4.40 5.69
N ALA A 175 16.99 5.72 5.82
CA ALA A 175 18.15 6.59 5.89
C ALA A 175 18.49 6.87 7.37
N ASP A 176 18.53 8.13 7.78
CA ASP A 176 18.80 8.56 9.15
C ASP A 176 17.49 8.79 9.91
N GLY A 177 16.78 7.72 10.26
CA GLY A 177 15.49 7.86 10.96
C GLY A 177 14.58 6.64 10.87
N PRO A 178 13.27 6.85 11.12
CA PRO A 178 12.27 5.80 10.92
C PRO A 178 12.19 5.42 9.44
N THR A 179 11.66 4.24 9.15
CA THR A 179 11.42 3.82 7.77
C THR A 179 10.42 4.75 7.07
N ASN A 180 10.52 4.80 5.74
CA ASN A 180 9.53 5.41 4.87
C ASN A 180 9.23 4.45 3.73
N THR A 181 7.99 4.40 3.26
CA THR A 181 7.59 3.54 2.16
C THR A 181 7.13 4.41 1.00
N VAL A 182 7.63 4.09 -0.20
CA VAL A 182 7.12 4.59 -1.47
C VAL A 182 6.40 3.48 -2.21
N VAL A 183 5.24 3.82 -2.75
CA VAL A 183 4.38 2.95 -3.54
C VAL A 183 4.21 3.58 -4.92
N ILE A 184 4.45 2.82 -5.97
CA ILE A 184 4.45 3.28 -7.37
C ILE A 184 3.45 2.44 -8.17
N ASP A 185 2.47 3.11 -8.79
CA ASP A 185 1.50 2.49 -9.71
C ASP A 185 2.18 2.18 -11.06
N LEU A 186 2.55 0.91 -11.24
CA LEU A 186 3.13 0.42 -12.49
C LEU A 186 2.11 0.36 -13.62
N GLY A 187 0.81 0.33 -13.30
CA GLY A 187 -0.27 0.44 -14.27
C GLY A 187 -0.25 1.78 -14.99
N ARG A 188 -0.18 2.87 -14.23
CA ARG A 188 -0.05 4.23 -14.79
C ARG A 188 1.24 4.42 -15.57
N ALA A 189 2.35 3.88 -15.07
CA ALA A 189 3.63 3.92 -15.80
C ALA A 189 3.53 3.18 -17.14
N ALA A 190 2.92 1.98 -17.15
CA ALA A 190 2.70 1.21 -18.38
C ALA A 190 1.81 1.96 -19.38
N GLU A 191 0.73 2.57 -18.92
CA GLU A 191 -0.17 3.39 -19.75
C GLU A 191 0.58 4.56 -20.40
N THR A 192 1.43 5.26 -19.63
CA THR A 192 2.22 6.39 -20.11
C THR A 192 3.26 5.97 -21.13
N ILE A 193 3.97 4.87 -20.89
CA ILE A 193 4.95 4.31 -21.85
C ILE A 193 4.24 3.89 -23.13
N GLN A 194 3.12 3.17 -23.02
CA GLN A 194 2.36 2.72 -24.19
C GLN A 194 1.88 3.91 -25.03
N ARG A 195 1.33 4.95 -24.39
CA ARG A 195 0.90 6.17 -25.09
C ARG A 195 2.03 6.82 -25.88
N LYS A 196 3.23 6.92 -25.30
CA LYS A 196 4.41 7.44 -26.01
C LYS A 196 4.77 6.60 -27.23
N GLN A 197 4.72 5.28 -27.10
CA GLN A 197 4.99 4.39 -28.22
C GLN A 197 3.93 4.51 -29.32
N ASP A 198 2.66 4.62 -28.94
CA ASP A 198 1.55 4.83 -29.88
C ASP A 198 1.66 6.18 -30.61
N ASP A 199 2.21 7.20 -29.94
CA ASP A 199 2.51 8.53 -30.49
C ASP A 199 3.80 8.55 -31.36
N GLY A 200 4.46 7.40 -31.53
CA GLY A 200 5.63 7.24 -32.40
C GLY A 200 6.97 7.49 -31.74
N ASP A 201 7.06 7.45 -30.41
CA ASP A 201 8.34 7.49 -29.70
C ASP A 201 9.14 6.20 -29.97
N GLU A 202 10.26 6.35 -30.68
CA GLU A 202 11.17 5.24 -31.04
C GLU A 202 12.14 4.87 -29.91
N THR A 203 12.07 5.55 -28.75
CA THR A 203 12.92 5.25 -27.60
C THR A 203 12.72 3.80 -27.15
N PRO A 204 13.80 3.03 -26.87
CA PRO A 204 13.68 1.67 -26.36
C PRO A 204 12.80 1.62 -25.12
N TRP A 205 11.91 0.62 -25.05
CA TRP A 205 10.95 0.49 -23.95
C TRP A 205 11.62 0.51 -22.56
N ALA A 206 12.80 -0.08 -22.42
CA ALA A 206 13.57 -0.09 -21.17
C ALA A 206 14.00 1.32 -20.74
N ASP A 207 14.41 2.16 -21.69
CA ASP A 207 14.81 3.55 -21.44
C ASP A 207 13.60 4.40 -21.07
N LEU A 208 12.45 4.18 -21.74
CA LEU A 208 11.17 4.80 -21.35
C LEU A 208 10.76 4.37 -19.94
N ALA A 209 10.84 3.09 -19.62
CA ALA A 209 10.50 2.58 -18.29
C ALA A 209 11.38 3.21 -17.19
N ASN A 210 12.70 3.29 -17.40
CA ASN A 210 13.60 3.95 -16.48
C ASN A 210 13.27 5.44 -16.33
N ALA A 211 13.05 6.14 -17.45
CA ALA A 211 12.71 7.56 -17.43
C ALA A 211 11.39 7.84 -16.70
N GLU A 212 10.36 7.01 -16.92
CA GLU A 212 9.06 7.15 -16.25
C GLU A 212 9.17 6.90 -14.76
N LEU A 213 9.73 5.75 -14.34
CA LEU A 213 9.81 5.40 -12.92
C LEU A 213 10.70 6.39 -12.15
N ARG A 214 11.86 6.77 -12.72
CA ARG A 214 12.74 7.80 -12.14
C ARG A 214 12.03 9.15 -12.08
N GLY A 215 11.38 9.56 -13.16
CA GLY A 215 10.68 10.84 -13.25
C GLY A 215 9.52 10.94 -12.26
N ALA A 216 8.82 9.83 -12.03
CA ALA A 216 7.72 9.74 -11.09
C ALA A 216 8.23 9.90 -9.64
N VAL A 217 9.25 9.12 -9.25
CA VAL A 217 9.84 9.19 -7.90
C VAL A 217 10.61 10.48 -7.67
N ALA A 218 11.24 11.09 -8.67
CA ALA A 218 12.02 12.31 -8.49
C ALA A 218 11.14 13.56 -8.26
N ARG A 219 9.93 13.59 -8.84
CA ARG A 219 9.05 14.76 -8.84
C ARG A 219 7.82 14.63 -7.94
N ASP A 220 7.68 13.51 -7.23
CA ASP A 220 6.43 13.14 -6.54
C ASP A 220 5.23 13.25 -7.50
N ALA A 221 5.42 12.73 -8.72
CA ALA A 221 4.41 12.84 -9.77
C ALA A 221 3.21 11.92 -9.49
N GLU A 222 2.15 12.10 -10.27
CA GLU A 222 1.02 11.19 -10.30
C GLU A 222 1.49 9.72 -10.45
N GLY A 223 0.86 8.82 -9.69
CA GLY A 223 1.27 7.41 -9.66
C GLY A 223 2.30 7.06 -8.59
N VAL A 224 2.73 8.02 -7.76
CA VAL A 224 3.64 7.79 -6.64
C VAL A 224 3.03 8.28 -5.33
N LEU A 225 3.08 7.44 -4.31
CA LEU A 225 2.68 7.79 -2.96
C LEU A 225 3.79 7.44 -1.97
N TRP A 226 4.27 8.47 -1.29
CA TRP A 226 5.10 8.29 -0.10
C TRP A 226 4.22 8.29 1.14
N MET A 227 4.48 7.35 2.07
CA MET A 227 3.70 7.29 3.31
C MET A 227 3.91 8.54 4.15
N ARG A 228 5.11 9.13 4.14
CA ARG A 228 5.39 10.47 4.67
C ARG A 228 6.29 11.24 3.69
N PRO A 229 6.30 12.58 3.71
CA PRO A 229 7.19 13.38 2.86
C PRO A 229 8.64 12.85 2.94
N PRO A 230 9.25 12.47 1.82
CA PRO A 230 10.56 11.82 1.83
C PRO A 230 11.69 12.82 2.06
N SER A 231 12.74 12.38 2.76
CA SER A 231 14.00 13.11 2.77
C SER A 231 14.75 12.96 1.44
N ALA A 232 15.75 13.82 1.20
CA ALA A 232 16.60 13.70 0.00
C ALA A 232 17.34 12.36 -0.04
N ALA A 233 17.77 11.83 1.11
CA ALA A 233 18.44 10.54 1.22
C ALA A 233 17.50 9.37 0.91
N GLU A 234 16.27 9.38 1.44
CA GLU A 234 15.24 8.37 1.15
C GLU A 234 14.90 8.33 -0.34
N ARG A 235 14.75 9.51 -0.96
CA ARG A 235 14.51 9.61 -2.41
C ARG A 235 15.69 9.07 -3.21
N ALA A 236 16.92 9.40 -2.83
CA ALA A 236 18.11 8.89 -3.50
C ALA A 236 18.22 7.36 -3.39
N MET A 237 17.86 6.77 -2.25
CA MET A 237 17.82 5.31 -2.07
C MET A 237 16.78 4.66 -3.00
N ALA A 238 15.55 5.18 -3.04
CA ALA A 238 14.50 4.65 -3.92
C ALA A 238 14.90 4.75 -5.41
N LEU A 239 15.45 5.88 -5.83
CA LEU A 239 15.98 6.07 -7.19
C LEU A 239 17.13 5.09 -7.50
N GLY A 240 18.04 4.88 -6.55
CA GLY A 240 19.13 3.93 -6.69
C GLY A 240 18.66 2.47 -6.88
N VAL A 241 17.48 2.10 -6.37
CA VAL A 241 16.86 0.79 -6.68
C VAL A 241 16.35 0.78 -8.11
N ILE A 242 15.58 1.80 -8.51
CA ILE A 242 14.95 1.87 -9.84
C ILE A 242 16.00 1.84 -10.96
N GLU A 243 17.14 2.51 -10.76
CA GLU A 243 18.21 2.62 -11.75
C GLU A 243 19.02 1.33 -11.95
N ARG A 244 18.89 0.36 -11.05
CA ARG A 244 19.57 -0.95 -11.16
C ARG A 244 18.81 -1.95 -12.02
N ALA A 245 17.64 -1.57 -12.53
CA ALA A 245 16.90 -2.38 -13.47
C ALA A 245 17.70 -2.57 -14.78
N PRO A 246 17.91 -3.82 -15.22
CA PRO A 246 18.68 -4.12 -16.45
C PRO A 246 18.01 -3.60 -17.72
#